data_AF-A0A660W446-F1
#
_entry.id   AF-A0A660W446-F1
#
_cell.length_a   1.000
_cell.length_b   1.000
_cell.length_c   1.000
_cell.angle_alpha   90.00
_cell.angle_beta   90.00
_cell.angle_gamma   90.00
#
_symmetry.space_group_name_H-M   'P 1'
#
loop_
_entity.id
_entity.type
_entity.pdbx_description
1 polymer ?
#
loop_
_entity_poly.entity_id
_entity_poly.type
_entity_poly.pdbx_seq_one_letter_code
_entity_poly.pdbx_strand_id
1 'polypeptide(L)'
;MGATLIHADEIRAYALCDRGTYLAYRFGRRDRSAPLKLDILVQGEAALRNPYGIIAVNPAKHAHAKYIQAMRYIAFLTSPTGQEIIENFRVKDQVLFHPSS
;
A
#
# COMPACT_ATOMS: atom_id res chain seq x y z
N MET A 1 8.32 3.75 -9.25
CA MET A 1 7.37 2.78 -9.84
C MET A 1 6.57 3.32 -11.02
N GLY A 2 5.98 4.51 -10.95
CA GLY A 2 5.18 5.06 -12.05
C GLY A 2 5.83 5.09 -13.44
N ALA A 3 7.05 5.63 -13.54
CA ALA A 3 7.81 5.65 -14.80
C ALA A 3 8.10 4.24 -15.35
N THR A 4 8.35 3.27 -14.47
CA THR A 4 8.55 1.85 -14.83
C THR A 4 7.31 1.26 -15.49
N LEU A 5 6.12 1.52 -14.94
CA LEU A 5 4.87 1.04 -15.53
C LEU A 5 4.57 1.69 -16.88
N ILE A 6 4.81 3.00 -17.02
CA ILE A 6 4.65 3.71 -18.30
C ILE A 6 5.55 3.08 -19.35
N HIS A 7 6.84 2.94 -19.03
CA HIS A 7 7.79 2.39 -19.99
C HIS A 7 7.47 0.94 -20.37
N ALA A 8 7.06 0.11 -19.39
CA ALA A 8 6.64 -1.26 -19.66
C ALA A 8 5.39 -1.33 -20.57
N ASP A 9 4.43 -0.42 -20.40
CA ASP A 9 3.26 -0.31 -21.28
C ASP A 9 3.65 0.09 -22.71
N GLU A 10 4.55 1.08 -22.85
CA GLU A 10 5.05 1.57 -24.15
C GLU A 10 5.76 0.49 -24.97
N ILE A 11 6.62 -0.29 -24.32
CA ILE A 11 7.42 -1.33 -25.00
C ILE A 11 6.77 -2.72 -24.97
N ARG A 12 5.57 -2.84 -24.39
CA ARG A 12 4.84 -4.11 -24.19
C ARG A 12 5.65 -5.15 -23.40
N ALA A 13 6.23 -4.74 -22.27
CA ALA A 13 6.98 -5.58 -21.34
C ALA A 13 6.21 -5.85 -20.04
N TYR A 14 6.85 -6.63 -19.16
CA TYR A 14 6.35 -6.92 -17.81
C TYR A 14 7.00 -6.04 -16.76
N ALA A 15 6.28 -5.75 -15.68
CA ALA A 15 6.79 -5.06 -14.51
C ALA A 15 6.16 -5.60 -13.24
N LEU A 16 6.96 -5.70 -12.17
CA LEU A 16 6.45 -5.94 -10.82
C LEU A 16 6.09 -4.58 -10.18
N CYS A 17 4.91 -4.48 -9.59
CA CYS A 17 4.42 -3.25 -8.98
C CYS A 17 3.45 -3.53 -7.83
N ASP A 18 3.38 -2.61 -6.86
CA ASP A 18 2.34 -2.64 -5.84
C ASP A 18 0.96 -2.32 -6.43
N ARG A 19 -0.10 -2.83 -5.78
CA ARG A 19 -1.49 -2.68 -6.22
C ARG A 19 -1.93 -1.22 -6.25
N GLY A 20 -1.49 -0.39 -5.30
CA GLY A 20 -1.91 1.01 -5.19
C GLY A 20 -1.44 1.83 -6.38
N THR A 21 -0.16 1.71 -6.72
CA THR A 21 0.43 2.35 -7.90
C THR A 21 -0.23 1.83 -9.19
N TYR A 22 -0.46 0.52 -9.32
CA TYR A 22 -1.16 -0.04 -10.50
C TYR A 22 -2.55 0.58 -10.68
N LEU A 23 -3.38 0.60 -9.63
CA LEU A 23 -4.74 1.15 -9.69
C LEU A 23 -4.72 2.64 -10.06
N ALA A 24 -3.80 3.42 -9.47
CA ALA A 24 -3.66 4.85 -9.77
C ALA A 24 -3.31 5.14 -11.23
N TYR A 25 -2.58 4.24 -11.90
CA TYR A 25 -2.18 4.41 -13.30
C TYR A 25 -3.17 3.75 -14.27
N ARG A 26 -3.82 2.64 -13.87
CA ARG A 26 -4.81 1.92 -14.69
C ARG A 26 -6.15 2.65 -14.82
N PHE A 27 -6.51 3.49 -13.84
CA PHE A 27 -7.77 4.25 -13.83
C PHE A 27 -7.61 5.75 -14.02
N GLY A 28 -6.43 6.18 -14.51
CA GLY A 28 -6.14 7.57 -14.82
C GLY A 28 -5.39 8.27 -13.69
N ARG A 29 -4.30 8.93 -14.08
CA ARG A 29 -3.46 9.73 -13.19
C ARG A 29 -4.12 11.09 -12.89
N ARG A 30 -3.72 11.74 -11.79
CA ARG A 30 -4.15 13.12 -11.48
C ARG A 30 -3.83 14.12 -12.59
N ASP A 31 -2.81 13.83 -13.40
CA ASP A 31 -2.36 14.65 -14.53
C ASP A 31 -3.18 14.46 -15.83
N ARG A 32 -4.29 13.68 -15.79
CA ARG A 32 -5.16 13.33 -16.93
C ARG A 32 -4.49 12.52 -18.04
N SER A 33 -3.31 11.95 -17.80
CA SER A 33 -2.69 11.05 -18.78
C SER A 33 -3.56 9.83 -19.05
N ALA A 34 -3.42 9.26 -20.25
CA ALA A 34 -4.11 8.04 -20.65
C ALA A 34 -3.87 6.92 -19.63
N PRO A 35 -4.90 6.11 -19.31
CA PRO A 35 -4.73 4.96 -18.44
C PRO A 35 -3.82 3.91 -19.08
N LEU A 36 -3.06 3.18 -18.26
CA LEU A 36 -2.24 2.06 -18.74
C LEU A 36 -3.11 0.97 -19.39
N LYS A 37 -2.52 0.24 -20.34
CA LYS A 37 -3.10 -0.94 -20.99
C LYS A 37 -2.55 -2.25 -20.42
N LEU A 38 -1.54 -2.20 -19.55
CA LEU A 38 -1.03 -3.36 -18.80
C LEU A 38 -2.14 -4.05 -17.99
N ASP A 39 -2.18 -5.38 -18.09
CA ASP A 39 -3.05 -6.25 -17.31
C ASP A 39 -2.29 -6.94 -16.17
N ILE A 40 -3.03 -7.36 -15.14
CA ILE A 40 -2.47 -8.17 -14.05
C ILE A 40 -2.36 -9.61 -14.51
N LEU A 41 -1.14 -10.14 -14.51
CA LEU A 41 -0.88 -11.54 -14.89
C LEU A 41 -0.69 -12.45 -13.68
N VAL A 42 -0.11 -11.92 -12.60
CA VAL A 42 0.17 -12.66 -11.36
C VAL A 42 -0.16 -11.77 -10.16
N GLN A 43 -0.88 -12.30 -9.17
CA GLN A 43 -1.21 -11.64 -7.91
C GLN A 43 -1.58 -12.68 -6.83
N GLY A 44 -1.52 -12.32 -5.55
CA GLY A 44 -1.98 -13.16 -4.44
C GLY A 44 -0.97 -14.17 -3.91
N GLU A 45 0.17 -14.35 -4.59
CA GLU A 45 1.24 -15.25 -4.17
C GLU A 45 1.87 -14.83 -2.84
N ALA A 46 2.29 -15.81 -2.03
CA ALA A 46 2.92 -15.55 -0.73
C ALA A 46 4.21 -14.72 -0.88
N ALA A 47 4.98 -14.95 -1.94
CA ALA A 47 6.19 -14.19 -2.26
C ALA A 47 5.93 -12.73 -2.64
N LEU A 48 4.69 -12.37 -2.99
CA LEU A 48 4.28 -11.01 -3.35
C LEU A 48 3.65 -10.25 -2.18
N ARG A 49 3.58 -10.85 -0.98
CA ARG A 49 3.09 -10.15 0.21
C ARG A 49 4.07 -9.05 0.60
N ASN A 50 3.53 -7.85 0.84
CA ASN A 50 4.28 -6.70 1.34
C ASN A 50 3.74 -6.30 2.73
N PRO A 51 4.15 -7.00 3.81
CA PRO A 51 3.63 -6.73 5.15
C PRO A 51 4.14 -5.39 5.70
N TYR A 52 3.29 -4.70 6.45
CA TYR A 52 3.64 -3.45 7.12
C TYR A 52 3.77 -3.70 8.63
N GLY A 53 4.81 -3.09 9.23
CA GLY A 53 5.01 -3.07 10.67
C GLY A 53 4.97 -1.65 11.21
N ILE A 54 4.42 -1.47 12.41
CA ILE A 54 4.48 -0.22 13.16
C ILE A 54 5.36 -0.41 14.39
N ILE A 55 6.36 0.46 14.57
CA ILE A 55 7.38 0.32 15.62
C ILE A 55 7.54 1.65 16.34
N ALA A 56 7.41 1.63 17.68
CA ALA A 56 7.64 2.81 18.49
C ALA A 56 9.14 3.13 18.59
N VAL A 57 9.50 4.41 18.50
CA VAL A 57 10.87 4.88 18.70
C VAL A 57 11.29 4.63 20.16
N ASN A 58 12.49 4.09 20.36
CA ASN A 58 13.00 3.74 21.69
C ASN A 58 13.20 5.01 22.57
N PRO A 59 12.44 5.18 23.67
CA PRO A 59 12.50 6.37 24.51
C PRO A 59 13.78 6.44 25.37
N ALA A 60 14.44 5.30 25.65
CA ALA A 60 15.70 5.28 26.37
C ALA A 60 16.85 5.90 25.54
N LYS A 61 16.74 5.83 24.21
CA LYS A 61 17.68 6.48 23.28
C LYS A 61 17.21 7.88 22.87
N HIS A 62 15.89 8.10 22.81
CA HIS A 62 15.30 9.35 22.35
C HIS A 62 14.27 9.87 23.37
N ALA A 63 14.74 10.58 24.40
CA ALA A 63 13.88 11.05 25.50
C ALA A 63 12.74 11.99 25.06
N HIS A 64 12.88 12.68 23.92
CA HIS A 64 11.84 13.55 23.37
C HIS A 64 10.75 12.77 22.60
N ALA A 65 10.96 11.47 22.35
CA ALA A 65 9.98 10.64 21.66
C ALA A 65 8.67 10.58 22.44
N LYS A 66 7.55 10.76 21.73
CA LYS A 66 6.20 10.69 22.29
C LYS A 66 5.75 9.23 22.42
N TYR A 67 6.47 8.46 23.24
CA TYR A 67 6.33 7.00 23.32
C TYR A 67 4.92 6.57 23.72
N ILE A 68 4.32 7.21 24.71
CA ILE A 68 2.95 6.89 25.16
C ILE A 68 1.93 7.12 24.03
N GLN A 69 2.07 8.20 23.27
CA GLN A 69 1.22 8.49 22.11
C GLN A 69 1.44 7.47 20.98
N ALA A 70 2.70 7.10 20.71
CA ALA A 70 3.02 6.07 19.74
C ALA A 70 2.39 4.72 20.11
N MET A 71 2.48 4.30 21.38
CA MET A 71 1.85 3.07 21.86
C MET A 71 0.32 3.11 21.77
N ARG A 72 -0.31 4.26 22.06
CA ARG A 72 -1.76 4.45 21.85
C ARG A 72 -2.14 4.28 20.37
N TYR A 73 -1.35 4.82 19.46
CA TYR A 73 -1.59 4.69 18.03
C TYR A 73 -1.38 3.24 17.55
N ILE A 74 -0.34 2.55 18.03
CA ILE A 74 -0.12 1.13 17.76
C ILE A 74 -1.34 0.32 18.23
N ALA A 75 -1.77 0.51 19.48
CA ALA A 75 -2.92 -0.19 20.04
C ALA A 75 -4.21 0.05 19.24
N PHE A 76 -4.44 1.29 18.78
CA PHE A 76 -5.56 1.60 17.89
C PHE A 76 -5.42 0.89 16.54
N LEU A 77 -4.25 1.00 15.89
CA LEU A 77 -4.01 0.44 14.56
C LEU A 77 -4.18 -1.09 14.54
N THR A 78 -3.77 -1.77 15.63
CA THR A 78 -3.90 -3.23 15.78
C THR A 78 -5.20 -3.66 16.47
N SER A 79 -6.11 -2.74 16.81
CA SER A 79 -7.41 -3.08 17.39
C SER A 79 -8.39 -3.60 16.32
N PRO A 80 -9.49 -4.28 16.71
CA PRO A 80 -10.53 -4.67 15.76
C PRO A 80 -11.03 -3.51 14.90
N THR A 81 -11.25 -2.34 15.51
CA THR A 81 -11.68 -1.13 14.79
C THR A 81 -10.63 -0.65 13.79
N GLY A 82 -9.34 -0.65 14.18
CA GLY A 82 -8.25 -0.25 13.28
C GLY A 82 -8.13 -1.20 12.09
N GLN A 83 -8.22 -2.51 12.34
CA GLN A 83 -8.17 -3.52 11.29
C GLN A 83 -9.41 -3.45 10.36
N GLU A 84 -10.60 -3.19 10.89
CA GLU A 84 -11.81 -3.00 10.08
C GLU A 84 -11.70 -1.77 9.16
N ILE A 85 -11.11 -0.66 9.64
CA ILE A 85 -10.85 0.51 8.80
C ILE A 85 -9.88 0.16 7.66
N ILE A 86 -8.83 -0.62 7.95
CA ILE A 86 -7.87 -1.07 6.94
C ILE A 86 -8.56 -1.99 5.93
N GLU A 87 -9.34 -2.96 6.39
CA GLU A 87 -10.08 -3.92 5.56
C GLU A 87 -11.07 -3.23 4.63
N ASN A 88 -11.69 -2.13 5.08
CA ASN A 88 -12.68 -1.39 4.33
C ASN A 88 -12.11 -0.26 3.47
N PHE A 89 -10.80 -0.03 3.51
CA PHE A 89 -10.18 0.98 2.64
C PHE A 89 -10.26 0.56 1.17
N ARG A 90 -10.81 1.43 0.32
CA ARG A 90 -11.03 1.17 -1.10
C ARG A 90 -10.46 2.26 -1.98
N VAL A 91 -9.97 1.88 -3.15
CA VAL A 91 -9.66 2.79 -4.26
C VAL A 91 -10.42 2.31 -5.49
N LYS A 92 -11.37 3.13 -5.98
CA LYS A 92 -12.24 2.74 -7.12
C LYS A 92 -12.87 1.36 -6.89
N ASP A 93 -13.46 1.16 -5.71
CA ASP A 93 -14.11 -0.07 -5.24
C ASP A 93 -13.20 -1.29 -5.07
N GLN A 94 -11.89 -1.15 -5.29
CA GLN A 94 -10.91 -2.21 -5.07
C GLN A 94 -10.38 -2.17 -3.64
N VAL A 95 -10.36 -3.33 -2.99
CA VAL A 95 -9.66 -3.54 -1.71
C VAL A 95 -8.17 -3.30 -1.95
N LEU A 96 -7.55 -2.43 -1.16
CA LEU A 96 -6.13 -2.13 -1.32
C LEU A 96 -5.23 -2.79 -0.27
N PHE A 97 -5.73 -2.94 0.96
CA PHE A 97 -5.00 -3.51 2.07
C PHE A 97 -5.80 -4.64 2.71
N HIS A 98 -5.07 -5.63 3.20
CA HIS A 98 -5.63 -6.76 3.92
C HIS A 98 -5.07 -6.75 5.34
N PRO A 99 -5.93 -6.80 6.37
CA PRO A 99 -5.50 -7.04 7.75
C PRO A 99 -4.61 -8.27 7.84
N SER A 100 -3.60 -8.20 8.70
CA SER A 100 -2.87 -9.38 9.13
C SER A 100 -3.79 -10.21 10.03
N SER A 101 -4.12 -11.43 9.58
CA SER A 101 -4.85 -12.46 10.34
C SER A 101 -4.15 -12.82 11.64
#